data_AF-A0A2V1BP50-F1
#
_entry.id   AF-A0A2V1BP50-F1
#
_cell.length_a   1.000
_cell.length_b   1.000
_cell.length_c   1.000
_cell.angle_alpha   90.00
_cell.angle_beta   90.00
_cell.angle_gamma   90.00
#
_symmetry.space_group_name_H-M   'P 1'
#
loop_
_entity.id
_entity.type
_entity.pdbx_description
1 polymer ?
#
loop_
_entity_poly.entity_id
_entity_poly.type
_entity_poly.pdbx_seq_one_letter_code
_entity_poly.pdbx_strand_id
1 'polypeptide(L)'
;MATLSQLQAAASDVIEILKTVPHISSCRIAVICGLALWNSMPYGRGTKDIDFLITLDGAPRAVKDTLLRLHGASFVQRADTFYYIVPNGPLMQVDICPGRMVPFIPASSMVISTIPIGVVPYLSATDLLAFKINSCGLRADIQKRRLDAQDAVALLAHVAQSGPLTWTPGQRLAIEKGLGDVVSNSVSNETWWRGHLGI
;
A
#
# COMPACT_ATOMS: atom_id res chain seq x y z
N MET A 1 9.88 -13.11 -12.13
CA MET A 1 9.13 -12.15 -11.29
C MET A 1 9.84 -12.11 -9.95
N ALA A 2 9.96 -10.93 -9.31
CA ALA A 2 10.55 -10.88 -7.97
C ALA A 2 9.73 -11.73 -7.00
N THR A 3 10.40 -12.43 -6.08
CA THR A 3 9.72 -13.17 -5.01
C THR A 3 9.18 -12.20 -3.95
N LEU A 4 8.26 -12.66 -3.12
CA LEU A 4 7.82 -11.91 -1.95
C LEU A 4 9.04 -11.48 -1.11
N SER A 5 9.91 -12.42 -0.74
CA SER A 5 11.11 -12.12 0.06
C SER A 5 12.03 -11.08 -0.57
N GLN A 6 12.20 -11.07 -1.90
CA GLN A 6 13.00 -10.07 -2.59
C GLN A 6 12.40 -8.66 -2.50
N LEU A 7 11.07 -8.55 -2.64
CA LEU A 7 10.37 -7.26 -2.48
C LEU A 7 10.40 -6.78 -1.03
N GLN A 8 10.28 -7.70 -0.06
CA GLN A 8 10.35 -7.35 1.37
C GLN A 8 11.75 -6.87 1.76
N ALA A 9 12.81 -7.55 1.28
CA ALA A 9 14.19 -7.13 1.50
C ALA A 9 14.44 -5.74 0.89
N ALA A 10 14.07 -5.54 -0.38
CA ALA A 10 14.20 -4.24 -1.03
C ALA A 10 13.39 -3.14 -0.33
N ALA A 11 12.18 -3.44 0.17
CA ALA A 11 11.38 -2.49 0.93
C ALA A 11 12.08 -2.09 2.24
N SER A 12 12.66 -3.06 2.95
CA SER A 12 13.46 -2.80 4.14
C SER A 12 14.69 -1.93 3.83
N ASP A 13 15.42 -2.22 2.76
CA ASP A 13 16.61 -1.46 2.37
C ASP A 13 16.25 0.01 2.05
N VAL A 14 15.14 0.22 1.33
CA VAL A 14 14.63 1.57 1.06
C VAL A 14 14.27 2.30 2.36
N ILE A 15 13.63 1.61 3.32
CA ILE A 15 13.31 2.19 4.63
C ILE A 15 14.59 2.60 5.39
N GLU A 16 15.63 1.75 5.42
CA GLU A 16 16.90 2.10 6.06
C GLU A 16 17.54 3.35 5.42
N ILE A 17 17.47 3.49 4.09
CA ILE A 17 17.95 4.70 3.42
C ILE A 17 17.10 5.92 3.78
N LEU A 18 15.78 5.78 3.87
CA LEU A 18 14.91 6.89 4.27
C LEU A 18 15.20 7.37 5.71
N LYS A 19 15.66 6.48 6.60
CA LYS A 19 16.09 6.86 7.96
C LYS A 19 17.29 7.81 7.98
N THR A 20 18.18 7.73 6.98
CA THR A 20 19.36 8.59 6.92
C THR A 20 19.07 10.00 6.45
N VAL A 21 17.82 10.30 6.05
CA VAL A 21 17.42 11.62 5.55
C VAL A 21 16.60 12.36 6.64
N PRO A 22 17.16 13.41 7.30
CA PRO A 22 16.58 13.99 8.51
C PRO A 22 15.13 14.48 8.40
N HIS A 23 14.76 15.15 7.30
CA HIS A 23 13.39 15.67 7.12
C HIS A 23 12.38 14.58 6.71
N ILE A 24 12.86 13.41 6.30
CA ILE A 24 12.01 12.27 5.93
C ILE A 24 11.88 11.30 7.10
N SER A 25 12.93 11.11 7.90
CA SER A 25 12.99 10.09 8.95
C SER A 25 11.97 10.30 10.08
N SER A 26 11.46 11.51 10.29
CA SER A 26 10.39 11.79 11.24
C SER A 26 8.98 11.53 10.70
N CYS A 27 8.83 11.28 9.39
CA CYS A 27 7.54 10.98 8.77
C CYS A 27 7.08 9.55 9.06
N ARG A 28 5.79 9.30 8.89
CA ARG A 28 5.22 7.95 8.98
C ARG A 28 5.23 7.27 7.62
N ILE A 29 5.49 5.97 7.61
CA ILE A 29 5.51 5.13 6.42
C ILE A 29 4.74 3.82 6.64
N ALA A 30 4.17 3.28 5.57
CA ALA A 30 3.73 1.88 5.49
C ALA A 30 3.85 1.38 4.05
N VAL A 31 4.12 0.10 3.87
CA VAL A 31 3.88 -0.59 2.60
C VAL A 31 2.39 -0.81 2.42
N ILE A 32 1.87 -0.43 1.26
CA ILE A 32 0.46 -0.53 0.88
C ILE A 32 0.29 -1.40 -0.38
N CYS A 33 -0.93 -1.47 -0.91
CA CYS A 33 -1.24 -2.06 -2.21
C CYS A 33 -0.73 -3.52 -2.38
N GLY A 34 -0.07 -3.83 -3.51
CA GLY A 34 0.17 -5.19 -3.95
C GLY A 34 1.08 -5.99 -3.01
N LEU A 35 2.14 -5.36 -2.49
CA LEU A 35 3.07 -6.04 -1.59
C LEU A 35 2.45 -6.29 -0.21
N ALA A 36 1.68 -5.34 0.31
CA ALA A 36 0.95 -5.53 1.57
C ALA A 36 -0.13 -6.61 1.45
N LEU A 37 -0.83 -6.66 0.31
CA LEU A 37 -1.79 -7.73 0.01
C LEU A 37 -1.11 -9.10 -0.03
N TRP A 38 0.01 -9.22 -0.75
CA TRP A 38 0.75 -10.48 -0.87
C TRP A 38 1.31 -10.93 0.47
N ASN A 39 1.79 -10.00 1.30
CA ASN A 39 2.21 -10.30 2.67
C ASN A 39 1.05 -10.83 3.54
N SER A 40 -0.14 -10.25 3.43
CA SER A 40 -1.32 -10.69 4.19
C SER A 40 -1.88 -12.03 3.70
N MET A 41 -1.83 -12.29 2.39
CA MET A 41 -2.33 -13.50 1.76
C MET A 41 -1.26 -14.12 0.83
N PRO A 42 -0.25 -14.84 1.39
CA PRO A 42 0.91 -15.32 0.63
C PRO A 42 0.60 -16.26 -0.54
N TYR A 43 -0.52 -16.98 -0.46
CA TYR A 43 -1.01 -17.89 -1.50
C TYR A 43 -1.92 -17.21 -2.53
N GLY A 44 -2.15 -15.91 -2.39
CA GLY A 44 -2.89 -15.08 -3.35
C GLY A 44 -2.03 -14.59 -4.51
N ARG A 45 -2.48 -13.52 -5.18
CA ARG A 45 -1.72 -12.90 -6.26
C ARG A 45 -0.45 -12.22 -5.74
N GLY A 46 0.62 -12.30 -6.53
CA GLY A 46 1.84 -11.53 -6.29
C GLY A 46 1.78 -10.09 -6.84
N THR A 47 2.88 -9.36 -6.67
CA THR A 47 3.11 -8.04 -7.27
C THR A 47 4.55 -7.91 -7.80
N LYS A 48 4.87 -6.81 -8.49
CA LYS A 48 6.21 -6.55 -9.06
C LYS A 48 6.90 -5.30 -8.49
N ASP A 49 6.19 -4.56 -7.67
CA ASP A 49 6.51 -3.21 -7.19
C ASP A 49 6.29 -3.08 -5.68
N ILE A 50 6.85 -2.02 -5.14
CA ILE A 50 6.75 -1.65 -3.73
C ILE A 50 6.04 -0.31 -3.66
N ASP A 51 4.83 -0.30 -3.11
CA ASP A 51 4.08 0.92 -2.87
C ASP A 51 4.26 1.37 -1.41
N PHE A 52 4.82 2.56 -1.20
CA PHE A 52 4.89 3.18 0.13
C PHE A 52 3.84 4.28 0.27
N LEU A 53 3.06 4.24 1.34
CA LEU A 53 2.41 5.42 1.89
C LEU A 53 3.43 6.21 2.71
N ILE A 54 3.57 7.51 2.48
CA ILE A 54 4.41 8.39 3.32
C ILE A 54 3.71 9.71 3.67
N THR A 55 3.81 10.15 4.92
CA THR A 55 3.17 11.40 5.40
C THR A 55 4.00 12.65 5.17
N LEU A 56 5.04 12.60 4.33
CA LEU A 56 5.88 13.76 4.04
C LEU A 56 5.14 14.75 3.12
N ASP A 57 5.12 16.02 3.52
CA ASP A 57 4.64 17.10 2.67
C ASP A 57 5.50 17.25 1.41
N GLY A 58 4.84 17.44 0.27
CA GLY A 58 5.52 17.47 -1.03
C GLY A 58 5.85 16.09 -1.63
N ALA A 59 5.49 14.98 -0.95
CA ALA A 59 5.49 13.66 -1.60
C ALA A 59 4.55 13.65 -2.84
N PRO A 60 4.86 12.84 -3.88
CA PRO A 60 6.01 11.93 -3.97
C PRO A 60 7.31 12.62 -4.37
N ARG A 61 7.23 13.81 -4.98
CA ARG A 61 8.36 14.50 -5.60
C ARG A 61 9.47 14.80 -4.60
N ALA A 62 9.14 15.35 -3.44
CA ALA A 62 10.12 15.69 -2.41
C ALA A 62 10.97 14.48 -1.97
N VAL A 63 10.36 13.29 -1.90
CA VAL A 63 11.07 12.04 -1.57
C VAL A 63 11.97 11.62 -2.73
N LYS A 64 11.40 11.49 -3.94
CA LYS A 64 12.15 11.05 -5.14
C LYS A 64 13.34 11.96 -5.43
N ASP A 65 13.13 13.28 -5.45
CA ASP A 65 14.19 14.27 -5.72
C ASP A 65 15.30 14.19 -4.65
N THR A 66 14.93 13.98 -3.38
CA THR A 66 15.90 13.83 -2.29
C THR A 66 16.72 12.55 -2.43
N LEU A 67 16.08 11.41 -2.73
CA LEU A 67 16.75 10.13 -2.90
C LEU A 67 17.66 10.11 -4.12
N LEU A 68 17.24 10.69 -5.25
CA LEU A 68 18.09 10.82 -6.44
C LEU A 68 19.32 11.69 -6.16
N ARG A 69 19.15 12.76 -5.38
CA ARG A 69 20.25 13.69 -5.05
C ARG A 69 21.23 13.11 -4.04
N LEU A 70 20.75 12.50 -2.95
CA LEU A 70 21.59 12.05 -1.83
C LEU A 70 22.03 10.59 -1.96
N HIS A 71 21.25 9.77 -2.66
CA HIS A 71 21.45 8.32 -2.79
C HIS A 71 21.35 7.88 -4.26
N GLY A 72 21.84 8.69 -5.20
CA GLY A 72 21.77 8.41 -6.65
C GLY A 72 22.48 7.13 -7.11
N ALA A 73 23.36 6.55 -6.28
CA ALA A 73 23.92 5.22 -6.52
C ALA A 73 22.94 4.07 -6.22
N SER A 74 21.92 4.32 -5.39
CA SER A 74 20.90 3.36 -4.95
C SER A 74 19.56 3.55 -5.65
N PHE A 75 19.33 4.68 -6.33
CA PHE A 75 18.06 5.00 -6.97
C PHE A 75 18.24 5.55 -8.37
N VAL A 76 17.31 5.20 -9.25
CA VAL A 76 17.25 5.75 -10.62
C VAL A 76 15.80 6.01 -11.01
N GLN A 77 15.60 7.06 -11.79
CA GLN A 77 14.31 7.33 -12.43
C GLN A 77 14.43 7.11 -13.94
N ARG A 78 13.50 6.36 -14.52
CA ARG A 78 13.39 6.15 -15.97
C ARG A 78 12.00 6.55 -16.42
N ALA A 79 11.92 7.65 -17.16
CA ALA A 79 10.66 8.34 -17.43
C ALA A 79 9.88 8.54 -16.13
N ASP A 80 8.71 7.93 -16.02
CA ASP A 80 7.76 8.16 -14.95
C ASP A 80 7.97 7.20 -13.77
N THR A 81 8.80 6.15 -13.97
CA THR A 81 9.00 5.07 -13.01
C THR A 81 10.26 5.28 -12.19
N PHE A 82 10.12 5.14 -10.87
CA PHE A 82 11.20 5.28 -9.89
C PHE A 82 11.62 3.90 -9.41
N TYR A 83 12.92 3.66 -9.37
CA TYR A 83 13.48 2.35 -9.05
C TYR A 83 14.52 2.44 -7.94
N TYR A 84 14.48 1.44 -7.05
CA TYR A 84 15.59 1.07 -6.19
C TYR A 84 16.52 0.09 -6.92
N ILE A 85 17.83 0.34 -6.84
CA ILE A 85 18.87 -0.51 -7.40
C ILE A 85 19.28 -1.53 -6.35
N VAL A 86 18.81 -2.77 -6.47
CA VAL A 86 19.22 -3.85 -5.57
C VAL A 86 20.71 -4.15 -5.80
N PRO A 87 21.54 -4.21 -4.75
CA PRO A 87 22.95 -4.56 -4.89
C PRO A 87 23.13 -5.89 -5.63
N ASN A 88 23.85 -5.86 -6.76
CA ASN A 88 24.05 -7.02 -7.65
C ASN A 88 22.74 -7.68 -8.14
N GLY A 89 21.63 -6.94 -8.12
CA GLY A 89 20.29 -7.45 -8.40
C GLY A 89 19.52 -6.64 -9.44
N PRO A 90 18.23 -6.96 -9.66
CA PRO A 90 17.39 -6.22 -10.58
C PRO A 90 16.97 -4.86 -10.02
N LEU A 91 16.45 -4.00 -10.90
CA LEU A 91 15.74 -2.80 -10.48
C LEU A 91 14.38 -3.18 -9.87
N MET A 92 14.08 -2.66 -8.68
CA MET A 92 12.78 -2.82 -8.04
C MET A 92 11.99 -1.51 -8.16
N GLN A 93 10.79 -1.57 -8.73
CA GLN A 93 9.94 -0.39 -8.84
C GLN A 93 9.46 0.03 -7.44
N VAL A 94 9.58 1.32 -7.15
CA VAL A 94 9.14 1.92 -5.89
C VAL A 94 8.19 3.07 -6.20
N ASP A 95 6.96 2.91 -5.77
CA ASP A 95 5.93 3.94 -5.87
C ASP A 95 5.69 4.58 -4.52
N ILE A 96 5.50 5.90 -4.54
CA ILE A 96 5.34 6.72 -3.33
C ILE A 96 3.96 7.36 -3.40
N CYS A 97 3.09 6.94 -2.49
CA CYS A 97 1.77 7.47 -2.28
C CYS A 97 1.82 8.53 -1.15
N PRO A 98 1.45 9.79 -1.45
CA PRO A 98 1.38 10.83 -0.42
C PRO A 98 0.26 10.56 0.58
N GLY A 99 0.50 10.85 1.86
CA GLY A 99 -0.50 10.72 2.94
C GLY A 99 -1.84 11.43 2.67
N ARG A 100 -1.80 12.56 1.97
CA ARG A 100 -3.02 13.31 1.60
C ARG A 100 -3.89 12.64 0.54
N MET A 101 -3.37 11.64 -0.18
CA MET A 101 -4.08 10.94 -1.26
C MET A 101 -4.85 9.71 -0.78
N VAL A 102 -4.61 9.26 0.46
CA VAL A 102 -5.31 8.11 1.03
C VAL A 102 -6.52 8.58 1.86
N PRO A 103 -7.57 7.74 1.98
CA PRO A 103 -8.80 8.14 2.66
C PRO A 103 -8.60 8.40 4.17
N PHE A 104 -7.58 7.81 4.77
CA PHE A 104 -7.15 8.03 6.15
C PHE A 104 -5.70 7.57 6.32
N ILE A 105 -5.01 8.09 7.34
CA ILE A 105 -3.68 7.59 7.72
C ILE A 105 -3.85 6.33 8.58
N PRO A 106 -3.32 5.17 8.16
CA PRO A 106 -3.48 3.91 8.88
C PRO A 106 -2.76 3.91 10.22
N ALA A 107 -3.37 3.26 11.22
CA ALA A 107 -2.75 3.09 12.53
C ALA A 107 -1.46 2.25 12.46
N SER A 108 -1.37 1.31 11.51
CA SER A 108 -0.19 0.47 11.29
C SER A 108 0.99 1.18 10.62
N SER A 109 0.84 2.45 10.21
CA SER A 109 1.99 3.24 9.77
C SER A 109 2.95 3.50 10.93
N MET A 110 4.25 3.54 10.65
CA MET A 110 5.30 3.72 11.67
C MET A 110 6.16 4.93 11.34
N VAL A 111 6.65 5.63 12.37
CA VAL A 111 7.65 6.68 12.19
C VAL A 111 8.93 6.05 11.66
N ILE A 112 9.45 6.56 10.53
CA ILE A 112 10.55 5.93 9.79
C ILE A 112 11.77 5.66 10.69
N SER A 113 12.18 6.65 11.49
CA SER A 113 13.33 6.57 12.39
C SER A 113 13.18 5.53 13.51
N THR A 114 11.96 5.11 13.84
CA THR A 114 11.70 4.16 14.93
C THR A 114 11.52 2.72 14.44
N ILE A 115 11.51 2.48 13.13
CA ILE A 115 11.36 1.14 12.57
C ILE A 115 12.62 0.32 12.88
N PRO A 116 12.52 -0.90 13.44
CA PRO A 116 13.69 -1.76 13.64
C PRO A 116 14.33 -2.18 12.31
N ILE A 117 15.63 -2.48 12.33
CA ILE A 117 16.35 -2.96 11.14
C ILE A 117 15.71 -4.25 10.63
N GLY A 118 15.49 -4.34 9.32
CA GLY A 118 14.90 -5.52 8.68
C GLY A 118 13.37 -5.61 8.78
N VAL A 119 12.72 -4.66 9.45
CA VAL A 119 11.27 -4.66 9.62
C VAL A 119 10.60 -3.79 8.56
N VAL A 120 9.56 -4.33 7.94
CA VAL A 120 8.73 -3.61 6.98
C VAL A 120 7.34 -3.37 7.59
N PRO A 121 6.91 -2.12 7.81
CA PRO A 121 5.58 -1.81 8.30
C PRO A 121 4.56 -2.00 7.18
N TYR A 122 3.68 -2.99 7.30
CA TYR A 122 2.61 -3.20 6.31
C TYR A 122 1.30 -2.55 6.76
N LEU A 123 0.49 -2.19 5.77
CA LEU A 123 -0.91 -1.91 6.00
C LEU A 123 -1.63 -3.16 6.53
N SER A 124 -2.48 -3.00 7.54
CA SER A 124 -3.27 -4.12 8.06
C SER A 124 -4.25 -4.65 7.00
N ALA A 125 -4.65 -5.92 7.09
CA ALA A 125 -5.63 -6.51 6.16
C ALA A 125 -6.96 -5.73 6.15
N THR A 126 -7.40 -5.27 7.32
CA THR A 126 -8.62 -4.45 7.47
C THR A 126 -8.48 -3.07 6.84
N ASP A 127 -7.33 -2.41 7.01
CA ASP A 127 -7.07 -1.14 6.34
C ASP A 127 -6.94 -1.32 4.81
N LEU A 128 -6.29 -2.40 4.35
CA LEU A 128 -6.20 -2.76 2.94
C LEU A 128 -7.58 -2.95 2.32
N LEU A 129 -8.49 -3.61 3.03
CA LEU A 129 -9.86 -3.82 2.57
C LEU A 129 -10.58 -2.47 2.38
N ALA A 130 -10.51 -1.58 3.38
CA ALA A 130 -11.10 -0.24 3.26
C ALA A 130 -10.47 0.57 2.11
N PHE A 131 -9.15 0.47 1.92
CA PHE A 131 -8.44 1.12 0.82
C PHE A 131 -8.87 0.57 -0.55
N LYS A 132 -9.04 -0.74 -0.67
CA LYS A 132 -9.46 -1.40 -1.93
C LYS A 132 -10.89 -1.03 -2.32
N ILE A 133 -11.81 -1.03 -1.36
CA ILE A 133 -13.18 -0.57 -1.57
C ILE A 133 -13.17 0.89 -2.04
N ASN A 134 -12.45 1.77 -1.35
CA ASN A 134 -12.42 3.19 -1.68
C ASN A 134 -11.74 3.48 -3.04
N SER A 135 -10.65 2.79 -3.35
CA SER A 135 -9.88 3.03 -4.57
C SER A 135 -10.50 2.47 -5.84
N CYS A 136 -11.40 1.48 -5.74
CA CYS A 136 -12.07 0.85 -6.87
C CYS A 136 -12.71 1.89 -7.83
N GLY A 137 -13.45 2.86 -7.30
CA GLY A 137 -14.07 3.93 -8.11
C GLY A 137 -13.10 4.97 -8.68
N LEU A 138 -11.93 5.11 -8.05
CA LEU A 138 -10.96 6.18 -8.35
C LEU A 138 -9.99 5.80 -9.47
N ARG A 139 -9.93 4.52 -9.90
CA ARG A 139 -9.06 4.11 -11.01
C ARG A 139 -9.65 4.58 -12.34
N ALA A 140 -8.82 5.12 -13.23
CA ALA A 140 -9.22 5.34 -14.62
C ALA A 140 -9.37 4.01 -15.41
N ASP A 141 -8.57 3.01 -15.05
CA ASP A 141 -8.50 1.72 -15.73
C ASP A 141 -9.53 0.72 -15.18
N ILE A 142 -10.45 0.25 -16.04
CA ILE A 142 -11.51 -0.71 -15.71
C ILE A 142 -10.94 -2.04 -15.18
N GLN A 143 -9.82 -2.53 -15.72
CA GLN A 143 -9.21 -3.76 -15.25
C GLN A 143 -8.66 -3.59 -13.83
N LYS A 144 -8.12 -2.41 -13.52
CA LYS A 144 -7.70 -2.08 -12.15
C LYS A 144 -8.88 -1.98 -11.19
N ARG A 145 -10.04 -1.44 -11.62
CA ARG A 145 -11.28 -1.45 -10.82
C ARG A 145 -11.71 -2.86 -10.46
N ARG A 146 -11.78 -3.74 -11.47
CA ARG A 146 -12.14 -5.15 -11.28
C ARG A 146 -11.16 -5.88 -10.37
N LEU A 147 -9.85 -5.62 -10.53
CA LEU A 147 -8.83 -6.18 -9.67
C LEU A 147 -8.98 -5.68 -8.22
N ASP A 148 -9.23 -4.39 -8.01
CA ASP A 148 -9.45 -3.83 -6.67
C ASP A 148 -10.71 -4.45 -6.03
N ALA A 149 -11.79 -4.68 -6.79
CA ALA A 149 -12.99 -5.37 -6.31
C ALA A 149 -12.73 -6.85 -5.95
N GLN A 150 -11.98 -7.59 -6.79
CA GLN A 150 -11.59 -8.97 -6.51
C GLN A 150 -10.71 -9.07 -5.26
N ASP A 151 -9.71 -8.19 -5.14
CA ASP A 151 -8.85 -8.11 -3.96
C ASP A 151 -9.66 -7.80 -2.71
N ALA A 152 -10.66 -6.89 -2.79
CA ALA A 152 -11.54 -6.56 -1.68
C ALA A 152 -12.39 -7.77 -1.24
N VAL A 153 -12.91 -8.57 -2.17
CA VAL A 153 -13.65 -9.80 -1.84
C VAL A 153 -12.72 -10.81 -1.13
N ALA A 154 -11.51 -11.02 -1.65
CA ALA A 154 -10.55 -11.95 -1.06
C ALA A 154 -10.11 -11.49 0.35
N LEU A 155 -9.83 -10.19 0.51
CA LEU A 155 -9.50 -9.59 1.80
C LEU A 155 -10.66 -9.74 2.78
N LEU A 156 -11.90 -9.47 2.37
CA LEU A 156 -13.09 -9.61 3.21
C LEU A 156 -13.23 -11.04 3.74
N ALA A 157 -13.08 -12.04 2.87
CA ALA A 157 -13.08 -13.45 3.28
C ALA A 157 -11.94 -13.78 4.24
N HIS A 158 -10.75 -13.22 4.04
CA HIS A 158 -9.59 -13.41 4.90
C HIS A 158 -9.78 -12.75 6.28
N VAL A 159 -10.23 -11.50 6.35
CA VAL A 159 -10.39 -10.79 7.63
C VAL A 159 -11.57 -11.32 8.44
N ALA A 160 -12.63 -11.81 7.79
CA ALA A 160 -13.79 -12.39 8.47
C ALA A 160 -13.46 -13.69 9.22
N GLN A 161 -12.36 -14.38 8.88
CA GLN A 161 -11.89 -15.55 9.63
C GLN A 161 -11.47 -15.21 11.06
N SER A 162 -11.09 -13.96 11.31
CA SER A 162 -10.65 -13.46 12.62
C SER A 162 -11.81 -12.98 13.51
N GLY A 163 -13.05 -13.05 13.03
CA GLY A 163 -14.25 -12.63 13.76
C GLY A 163 -14.96 -11.42 13.14
N PRO A 164 -15.96 -10.86 13.85
CA PRO A 164 -16.73 -9.72 13.37
C PRO A 164 -15.86 -8.50 13.09
N LEU A 165 -16.12 -7.82 11.97
CA LEU A 165 -15.37 -6.62 11.59
C LEU A 165 -15.84 -5.42 12.39
N THR A 166 -14.88 -4.69 12.95
CA THR A 166 -15.09 -3.38 13.56
C THR A 166 -14.31 -2.34 12.78
N TRP A 167 -14.96 -1.21 12.50
CA TRP A 167 -14.39 -0.16 11.67
C TRP A 167 -14.15 1.08 12.50
N THR A 168 -12.97 1.65 12.36
CA THR A 168 -12.72 3.03 12.78
C THR A 168 -13.58 4.00 11.96
N PRO A 169 -13.84 5.23 12.45
CA PRO A 169 -14.60 6.21 11.68
C PRO A 169 -14.02 6.50 10.29
N GLY A 170 -12.68 6.55 10.17
CA GLY A 170 -12.00 6.77 8.89
C GLY A 170 -12.18 5.61 7.90
N GLN A 171 -12.06 4.37 8.39
CA GLN A 171 -12.31 3.17 7.57
C GLN A 171 -13.76 3.12 7.10
N ARG A 172 -14.72 3.34 8.01
CA ARG A 172 -16.16 3.34 7.69
C ARG A 172 -16.48 4.35 6.59
N LEU A 173 -15.99 5.59 6.74
CA LEU A 173 -16.19 6.63 5.73
C LEU A 173 -15.57 6.26 4.37
N ALA A 174 -14.39 5.64 4.37
CA ALA A 174 -13.73 5.19 3.14
C ALA A 174 -14.55 4.11 2.42
N ILE A 175 -15.08 3.16 3.19
CA ILE A 175 -15.93 2.06 2.72
C ILE A 175 -17.23 2.62 2.14
N GLU A 176 -17.94 3.47 2.88
CA GLU A 176 -19.22 4.05 2.44
C GLU A 176 -19.06 4.82 1.13
N LYS A 177 -17.97 5.59 0.97
CA LYS A 177 -17.68 6.32 -0.27
C LYS A 177 -17.39 5.40 -1.46
N GLY A 178 -16.77 4.24 -1.25
CA GLY A 178 -16.38 3.31 -2.30
C GLY A 178 -17.38 2.19 -2.57
N LEU A 179 -18.42 2.04 -1.73
CA LEU A 179 -19.28 0.86 -1.75
C LEU A 179 -20.00 0.68 -3.09
N GLY A 180 -20.59 1.75 -3.63
CA GLY A 180 -21.29 1.68 -4.92
C GLY A 180 -20.37 1.25 -6.07
N ASP A 181 -19.14 1.76 -6.07
CA ASP A 181 -18.15 1.44 -7.10
C ASP A 181 -17.64 0.00 -6.98
N VAL A 182 -17.36 -0.48 -5.77
CA VAL A 182 -16.90 -1.87 -5.58
C VAL A 182 -18.02 -2.85 -5.93
N VAL A 183 -19.28 -2.56 -5.56
CA VAL A 183 -20.45 -3.38 -5.93
C VAL A 183 -20.55 -3.48 -7.46
N SER A 184 -20.48 -2.35 -8.15
CA SER A 184 -20.60 -2.28 -9.62
C SER A 184 -19.48 -3.00 -10.38
N ASN A 185 -18.34 -3.25 -9.73
CA ASN A 185 -17.19 -3.94 -10.31
C ASN A 185 -16.97 -5.35 -9.74
N SER A 186 -17.83 -5.81 -8.83
CA SER A 186 -17.77 -7.13 -8.21
C SER A 186 -18.90 -8.04 -8.72
N VAL A 187 -18.76 -9.34 -8.47
CA VAL A 187 -19.84 -10.32 -8.71
C VAL A 187 -20.90 -10.33 -7.61
N SER A 188 -20.63 -9.67 -6.48
CA SER A 188 -21.48 -9.63 -5.30
C SER A 188 -22.36 -8.38 -5.29
N ASN A 189 -23.63 -8.52 -4.91
CA ASN A 189 -24.54 -7.38 -4.80
C ASN A 189 -24.32 -6.57 -3.50
N GLU A 190 -24.96 -5.41 -3.41
CA GLU A 190 -24.83 -4.50 -2.27
C GLU A 190 -25.27 -5.16 -0.94
N THR A 191 -26.34 -5.96 -0.95
CA THR A 191 -26.81 -6.70 0.24
C THR A 191 -25.73 -7.63 0.79
N TRP A 192 -25.04 -8.35 -0.09
CA TRP A 192 -23.93 -9.22 0.30
C TRP A 192 -22.80 -8.40 0.94
N TRP A 193 -22.39 -7.29 0.31
CA TRP A 193 -21.32 -6.45 0.83
C TRP A 193 -21.65 -5.87 2.19
N ARG A 194 -22.83 -5.26 2.35
CA ARG A 194 -23.28 -4.68 3.63
C ARG A 194 -23.33 -5.73 4.75
N GLY A 195 -23.88 -6.92 4.45
CA GLY A 195 -23.95 -8.01 5.41
C GLY A 195 -22.58 -8.49 5.90
N HIS A 196 -21.61 -8.62 5.00
CA HIS A 196 -20.25 -9.07 5.37
C HIS A 196 -19.40 -7.96 6.00
N LEU A 197 -19.63 -6.70 5.62
CA LEU A 197 -18.96 -5.54 6.21
C LEU A 197 -19.58 -5.14 7.55
N GLY A 198 -20.81 -5.55 7.89
CA GLY A 198 -21.50 -5.14 9.11
C GLY A 198 -21.84 -3.64 9.11
N ILE A 199 -22.28 -3.11 7.96
CA ILE A 199 -22.64 -1.69 7.77
C ILE A 199 -24.00 -1.50 7.13
#